data_AF-A0ABD5WSQ8-F1
#
_entry.id   AF-A0ABD5WSQ8-F1
#
_cell.length_a   1.000
_cell.length_b   1.000
_cell.length_c   1.000
_cell.angle_alpha   90.00
_cell.angle_beta   90.00
_cell.angle_gamma   90.00
#
_symmetry.space_group_name_H-M   'P 1'
#
loop_
_entity.id
_entity.type
_entity.pdbx_description
1 polymer ?
#
loop_
_entity_poly.entity_id
_entity_poly.type
_entity_poly.pdbx_seq_one_letter_code
_entity_poly.pdbx_strand_id
1 'polypeptide(L)'
;MHSASGLARTDAADATGRASHEGGGPSGRVELGDADAEVVGAGRGDLAGWSVAAVGDVNGDGAADLLVGAPSYNATGEDTATGAVHIVYGGETDELSGTVSLAEADATLVGAGRGDLAGWSVAAVPNASESGDDGERNNGTGNGDGNDGGEKSGGEGDGNDD
;
A
#
# COMPACT_ATOMS: atom_id res chain seq x y z
N MET A 1 2.65 8.52 46.91
CA MET A 1 4.03 8.74 46.45
C MET A 1 4.52 7.43 45.83
N HIS A 2 4.92 7.51 44.56
CA HIS A 2 5.62 6.52 43.73
C HIS A 2 4.98 5.15 43.49
N SER A 3 4.43 4.98 42.28
CA SER A 3 4.90 3.93 41.37
C SER A 3 4.63 4.36 39.93
N ALA A 4 5.72 4.62 39.19
CA ALA A 4 5.74 4.75 37.74
C ALA A 4 6.38 3.47 37.18
N SER A 5 5.76 2.85 36.18
CA SER A 5 6.33 1.89 35.21
C SER A 5 5.16 1.27 34.43
N GLY A 6 5.09 1.22 33.11
CA GLY A 6 6.05 1.59 32.07
C GLY A 6 5.32 2.19 30.87
N LEU A 7 5.91 3.24 30.32
CA LEU A 7 5.63 3.72 28.98
C LEU A 7 6.15 2.64 28.02
N ALA A 8 5.27 2.05 27.23
CA ALA A 8 5.68 1.25 26.08
C ALA A 8 6.51 2.16 25.17
N ARG A 9 7.70 1.67 24.82
CA ARG A 9 8.73 2.41 24.12
C ARG A 9 8.23 2.74 22.72
N THR A 10 8.04 4.04 22.46
CA THR A 10 8.20 4.56 21.11
C THR A 10 9.70 4.50 20.82
N ASP A 11 10.15 3.42 20.18
CA ASP A 11 11.50 3.37 19.69
C ASP A 11 11.62 4.39 18.56
N ALA A 12 12.37 5.45 18.86
CA ALA A 12 12.67 6.54 17.97
C ALA A 12 13.31 5.98 16.69
N ALA A 13 12.78 6.37 15.54
CA ALA A 13 13.48 6.23 14.28
C ALA A 13 14.89 6.85 14.42
N ASP A 14 15.93 6.06 14.24
CA ASP A 14 17.28 6.59 14.05
C ASP A 14 17.26 7.52 12.82
N ALA A 15 18.06 8.59 12.85
CA ALA A 15 18.11 9.67 11.85
C ALA A 15 18.57 9.19 10.44
N THR A 16 18.66 7.89 10.23
CA THR A 16 18.95 7.24 8.95
C THR A 16 17.70 6.64 8.28
N GLY A 17 16.51 6.74 8.89
CA GLY A 17 15.24 6.36 8.26
C GLY A 17 15.12 4.86 7.96
N ARG A 18 15.87 4.01 8.66
CA ARG A 18 15.73 2.55 8.53
C ARG A 18 14.65 2.06 9.47
N ALA A 19 13.49 1.72 8.92
CA ALA A 19 12.58 0.81 9.57
C ALA A 19 13.30 -0.55 9.71
N SER A 20 13.71 -0.88 10.93
CA SER A 20 14.15 -2.23 11.26
C SER A 20 12.91 -3.11 11.34
N HIS A 21 12.61 -3.82 10.26
CA HIS A 21 11.69 -4.94 10.32
C HIS A 21 12.35 -6.00 11.23
N GLU A 22 11.81 -6.20 12.43
CA GLU A 22 12.27 -7.21 13.39
C GLU A 22 11.80 -8.64 13.04
N GLY A 23 11.57 -8.91 11.76
CA GLY A 23 11.39 -10.25 11.22
C GLY A 23 12.62 -10.61 10.42
N GLY A 24 13.47 -11.49 10.95
CA GLY A 24 14.62 -12.03 10.24
C GLY A 24 14.14 -12.94 9.11
N GLY A 25 13.76 -12.34 7.98
CA GLY A 25 13.34 -13.07 6.79
C GLY A 25 14.39 -14.09 6.36
N PRO A 26 14.01 -15.06 5.51
CA PRO A 26 14.86 -16.18 5.15
C PRO A 26 16.24 -15.71 4.67
N SER A 27 17.29 -16.13 5.37
CA SER A 27 18.68 -15.79 5.01
C SER A 27 19.37 -17.00 4.39
N GLY A 28 19.94 -16.82 3.20
CA GLY A 28 20.56 -17.90 2.44
C GLY A 28 19.58 -18.69 1.57
N ARG A 29 19.89 -19.96 1.31
CA ARG A 29 19.02 -20.85 0.54
C ARG A 29 18.04 -21.53 1.49
N VAL A 30 16.75 -21.27 1.29
CA VAL A 30 15.65 -21.96 1.98
C VAL A 30 15.01 -22.94 1.01
N GLU A 31 14.77 -24.17 1.45
CA GLU A 31 14.00 -25.12 0.66
C GLU A 31 12.52 -24.76 0.74
N LEU A 32 11.77 -24.95 -0.36
CA LEU A 32 10.34 -24.60 -0.37
C LEU A 32 9.53 -25.37 0.68
N GLY A 33 9.99 -26.55 1.09
CA GLY A 33 9.36 -27.33 2.16
C GLY A 33 9.57 -26.73 3.56
N ASP A 34 10.51 -25.80 3.71
CA ASP A 34 10.77 -25.06 4.95
C ASP A 34 10.17 -23.63 4.90
N ALA A 35 9.35 -23.32 3.89
CA ALA A 35 8.69 -22.03 3.78
C ALA A 35 7.67 -21.86 4.92
N ASP A 36 7.61 -20.66 5.49
CA ASP A 36 6.66 -20.33 6.56
C ASP A 36 5.21 -20.42 6.07
N ALA A 37 4.97 -20.07 4.80
CA ALA A 37 3.69 -20.21 4.13
C ALA A 37 3.82 -20.76 2.71
N GLU A 38 2.82 -21.55 2.31
CA GLU A 38 2.63 -22.04 0.95
C GLU A 38 1.28 -21.55 0.42
N VAL A 39 1.29 -20.81 -0.69
CA VAL A 39 0.08 -20.40 -1.39
C VAL A 39 -0.18 -21.34 -2.56
N VAL A 40 -1.26 -22.12 -2.49
CA VAL A 40 -1.61 -23.13 -3.50
C VAL A 40 -2.71 -22.63 -4.44
N GLY A 41 -2.52 -22.87 -5.74
CA GLY A 41 -3.47 -22.44 -6.77
C GLY A 41 -4.85 -23.11 -6.65
N ALA A 42 -5.90 -22.40 -7.09
CA ALA A 42 -7.28 -22.87 -7.00
C ALA A 42 -7.55 -24.11 -7.88
N GLY A 43 -6.91 -24.19 -9.05
CA GLY A 43 -7.05 -25.27 -10.02
C GLY A 43 -5.73 -25.67 -10.67
N ARG A 44 -5.72 -26.89 -11.23
CA ARG A 44 -4.56 -27.39 -11.99
C ARG A 44 -4.40 -26.59 -13.28
N GLY A 45 -3.22 -26.03 -13.48
CA GLY A 45 -2.87 -25.34 -14.72
C GLY A 45 -3.24 -23.86 -14.75
N ASP A 46 -3.79 -23.30 -13.67
CA ASP A 46 -4.17 -21.88 -13.59
C ASP A 46 -2.96 -20.92 -13.64
N LEU A 47 -1.76 -21.46 -13.43
CA LEU A 47 -0.51 -20.72 -13.28
C LEU A 47 -0.59 -19.69 -12.14
N ALA A 48 -1.27 -20.06 -11.05
CA ALA A 48 -1.27 -19.26 -9.82
C ALA A 48 0.16 -18.97 -9.35
N GLY A 49 0.40 -17.75 -8.90
CA GLY A 49 1.74 -17.28 -8.51
C GLY A 49 2.58 -16.77 -9.68
N TRP A 50 2.01 -16.68 -10.89
CA TRP A 50 2.71 -16.09 -12.05
C TRP A 50 3.12 -14.63 -11.81
N SER A 51 2.27 -13.90 -11.10
CA SER A 51 2.59 -12.57 -10.60
C SER A 51 2.03 -12.42 -9.19
N VAL A 52 2.78 -11.76 -8.31
CA VAL A 52 2.40 -11.53 -6.91
C VAL A 52 2.75 -10.09 -6.55
N ALA A 53 1.87 -9.44 -5.81
CA ALA A 53 2.14 -8.13 -5.22
C ALA A 53 1.59 -8.10 -3.79
N ALA A 54 2.42 -7.66 -2.85
CA ALA A 54 1.92 -7.20 -1.56
C ALA A 54 1.25 -5.85 -1.79
N VAL A 55 -0.05 -5.80 -1.59
CA VAL A 55 -0.80 -4.57 -1.53
C VAL A 55 -0.88 -4.17 -0.05
N GLY A 56 -1.11 -2.89 0.25
CA GLY A 56 -1.32 -2.50 1.65
C GLY A 56 -2.57 -3.18 2.22
N ASP A 57 -3.03 -2.66 3.34
CA ASP A 57 -4.31 -3.05 3.90
C ASP A 57 -5.48 -2.57 3.01
N VAL A 58 -6.11 -3.49 2.27
CA VAL A 58 -7.24 -3.21 1.37
C VAL A 58 -8.58 -3.32 2.10
N ASN A 59 -8.66 -4.16 3.14
CA ASN A 59 -9.90 -4.42 3.87
C ASN A 59 -10.09 -3.55 5.13
N GLY A 60 -9.06 -2.82 5.55
CA GLY A 60 -9.05 -1.93 6.71
C GLY A 60 -8.77 -2.62 8.05
N ASP A 61 -8.18 -3.81 8.08
CA ASP A 61 -7.92 -4.58 9.30
C ASP A 61 -6.55 -4.32 9.96
N GLY A 62 -5.71 -3.52 9.31
CA GLY A 62 -4.37 -3.15 9.75
C GLY A 62 -3.25 -4.09 9.31
N ALA A 63 -3.55 -5.17 8.58
CA ALA A 63 -2.56 -6.10 8.02
C ALA A 63 -2.40 -5.89 6.51
N ALA A 64 -1.20 -6.17 5.97
CA ALA A 64 -0.98 -6.07 4.53
C ALA A 64 -1.59 -7.27 3.78
N ASP A 65 -2.28 -7.00 2.67
CA ASP A 65 -2.94 -8.03 1.85
C ASP A 65 -2.08 -8.48 0.67
N LEU A 66 -2.38 -9.64 0.10
CA LEU A 66 -1.69 -10.18 -1.08
C LEU A 66 -2.61 -10.27 -2.30
N LEU A 67 -2.06 -9.86 -3.44
CA LEU A 67 -2.61 -10.16 -4.76
C LEU A 67 -1.80 -11.28 -5.42
N VAL A 68 -2.50 -12.32 -5.90
CA VAL A 68 -1.89 -13.46 -6.59
C VAL A 68 -2.54 -13.65 -7.95
N GLY A 69 -1.77 -13.41 -9.01
CA GLY A 69 -2.18 -13.59 -10.40
C GLY A 69 -2.13 -15.06 -10.85
N ALA A 70 -3.15 -15.45 -11.61
CA ALA A 70 -3.34 -16.77 -12.20
C ALA A 70 -3.83 -16.61 -13.66
N PRO A 71 -2.94 -16.28 -14.61
CA PRO A 71 -3.32 -15.90 -15.98
C PRO A 71 -3.97 -17.00 -16.80
N SER A 72 -3.77 -18.27 -16.44
CA SER A 72 -4.41 -19.42 -17.12
C SER A 72 -5.64 -19.94 -16.37
N TYR A 73 -6.11 -19.22 -15.35
CA TYR A 73 -7.36 -19.53 -14.67
C TYR A 73 -8.52 -19.59 -15.66
N ASN A 74 -9.34 -20.64 -15.54
CA ASN A 74 -10.50 -20.90 -16.39
C ASN A 74 -11.79 -20.89 -15.56
N ALA A 75 -12.54 -19.79 -15.62
CA ALA A 75 -13.74 -19.62 -14.80
C ALA A 75 -14.91 -20.56 -15.20
N THR A 76 -14.99 -20.94 -16.47
CA THR A 76 -16.14 -21.69 -17.03
C THR A 76 -15.81 -23.11 -17.48
N GLY A 77 -14.57 -23.58 -17.27
CA GLY A 77 -14.13 -24.94 -17.63
C GLY A 77 -14.01 -25.23 -19.14
N GLU A 78 -14.43 -24.31 -20.01
CA GLU A 78 -14.19 -24.38 -21.44
C GLU A 78 -12.94 -23.55 -21.75
N ASP A 79 -11.75 -24.16 -21.86
CA ASP A 79 -10.45 -23.62 -22.34
C ASP A 79 -10.41 -22.15 -22.78
N THR A 80 -10.68 -21.26 -21.83
CA THR A 80 -10.73 -19.83 -22.05
C THR A 80 -9.98 -19.25 -20.89
N ALA A 81 -8.67 -19.07 -21.11
CA ALA A 81 -7.75 -18.41 -20.19
C ALA A 81 -8.20 -16.96 -19.96
N THR A 82 -9.31 -16.81 -19.23
CA THR A 82 -9.84 -15.54 -18.75
C THR A 82 -8.82 -14.93 -17.82
N GLY A 83 -8.11 -15.78 -17.08
CA GLY A 83 -7.19 -15.38 -16.03
C GLY A 83 -7.95 -14.87 -14.81
N ALA A 84 -7.24 -14.79 -13.69
CA ALA A 84 -7.77 -14.24 -12.45
C ALA A 84 -6.67 -13.59 -11.60
N VAL A 85 -7.08 -12.69 -10.73
CA VAL A 85 -6.29 -12.21 -9.59
C VAL A 85 -7.04 -12.58 -8.32
N HIS A 86 -6.39 -13.32 -7.44
CA HIS A 86 -6.93 -13.69 -6.14
C HIS A 86 -6.41 -12.69 -5.10
N ILE A 87 -7.28 -12.26 -4.20
CA ILE A 87 -6.95 -11.42 -3.06
C ILE A 87 -6.99 -12.30 -1.82
N VAL A 88 -5.89 -12.32 -1.09
CA VAL A 88 -5.76 -13.02 0.19
C VAL A 88 -5.54 -11.94 1.24
N TYR A 89 -6.46 -11.83 2.20
CA TYR A 89 -6.31 -10.87 3.26
C TYR A 89 -5.21 -11.27 4.24
N GLY A 90 -4.51 -10.27 4.76
CA GLY A 90 -3.60 -10.41 5.87
C GLY A 90 -4.33 -10.89 7.13
N GLY A 91 -3.55 -11.31 8.11
CA GLY A 91 -4.06 -11.59 9.46
C GLY A 91 -3.39 -10.67 10.47
N GLU A 92 -3.98 -10.53 11.66
CA GLU A 92 -3.52 -9.64 12.74
C GLU A 92 -2.04 -9.85 13.15
N THR A 93 -1.42 -10.97 12.76
CA THR A 93 -0.02 -11.30 13.08
C THR A 93 0.98 -10.88 12.01
N ASP A 94 0.59 -10.18 10.94
CA ASP A 94 1.43 -9.79 9.77
C ASP A 94 2.15 -10.95 9.04
N GLU A 95 2.14 -12.15 9.61
CA GLU A 95 2.81 -13.34 9.12
C GLU A 95 1.77 -14.34 8.58
N LEU A 96 1.82 -14.57 7.27
CA LEU A 96 1.17 -15.74 6.69
C LEU A 96 1.90 -16.99 7.18
N SER A 97 1.15 -18.01 7.61
CA SER A 97 1.72 -19.29 8.01
C SER A 97 0.89 -20.47 7.49
N GLY A 98 1.56 -21.58 7.19
CA GLY A 98 0.93 -22.80 6.70
C GLY A 98 0.47 -22.72 5.25
N THR A 99 -0.50 -23.56 4.89
CA THR A 99 -1.02 -23.64 3.51
C THR A 99 -2.26 -22.77 3.33
N VAL A 100 -2.19 -21.83 2.39
CA VAL A 100 -3.29 -20.96 1.98
C VAL A 100 -3.76 -21.38 0.58
N SER A 101 -5.04 -21.75 0.45
CA SER A 101 -5.63 -22.14 -0.83
C SER A 101 -6.27 -20.96 -1.53
N LEU A 102 -5.86 -20.67 -2.77
CA LEU A 102 -6.51 -19.63 -3.59
C LEU A 102 -7.95 -20.01 -4.00
N ALA A 103 -8.34 -21.28 -3.87
CA ALA A 103 -9.75 -21.66 -4.04
C ALA A 103 -10.64 -21.05 -2.95
N GLU A 104 -10.05 -20.64 -1.83
CA GLU A 104 -10.72 -20.05 -0.67
C GLU A 104 -10.31 -18.58 -0.48
N ALA A 105 -9.71 -17.95 -1.50
CA ALA A 105 -9.33 -16.55 -1.47
C ALA A 105 -10.53 -15.64 -1.15
N ASP A 106 -10.29 -14.59 -0.37
CA ASP A 106 -11.33 -13.67 0.10
C ASP A 106 -12.04 -12.94 -1.05
N ALA A 107 -11.31 -12.66 -2.13
CA ALA A 107 -11.88 -12.19 -3.37
C ALA A 107 -11.15 -12.75 -4.59
N THR A 108 -11.88 -12.88 -5.69
CA THR A 108 -11.33 -13.26 -7.00
C THR A 108 -11.82 -12.32 -8.08
N LEU A 109 -10.88 -11.66 -8.75
CA LEU A 109 -11.10 -10.78 -9.88
C LEU A 109 -10.86 -11.59 -11.15
N VAL A 110 -11.91 -11.89 -11.90
CA VAL A 110 -11.83 -12.74 -13.10
C VAL A 110 -11.80 -11.89 -14.36
N GLY A 111 -11.00 -12.28 -15.36
CA GLY A 111 -11.04 -11.66 -16.69
C GLY A 111 -12.44 -11.76 -17.32
N ALA A 112 -12.86 -10.70 -18.02
CA ALA A 112 -14.22 -10.59 -18.54
C ALA A 112 -14.47 -11.53 -19.74
N GLY A 113 -13.41 -11.93 -20.45
CA GLY A 113 -13.48 -12.68 -21.68
C GLY A 113 -12.32 -13.62 -21.90
N ARG A 114 -12.48 -14.45 -22.93
CA ARG A 114 -11.50 -15.43 -23.36
C ARG A 114 -10.19 -14.75 -23.76
N GLY A 115 -9.09 -15.15 -23.10
CA GLY A 115 -7.75 -14.68 -23.46
C GLY A 115 -7.41 -13.30 -22.90
N ASP A 116 -8.21 -12.80 -21.96
CA ASP A 116 -7.89 -11.57 -21.22
C ASP A 116 -6.63 -11.76 -20.36
N LEU A 117 -6.34 -13.00 -19.95
CA LEU A 117 -5.16 -13.36 -19.15
C LEU A 117 -5.02 -12.48 -17.90
N ALA A 118 -6.12 -12.17 -17.23
CA ALA A 118 -6.09 -11.38 -16.00
C ALA A 118 -5.11 -12.00 -14.99
N GLY A 119 -4.32 -11.16 -14.33
CA GLY A 119 -3.24 -11.63 -13.44
C GLY A 119 -1.94 -12.03 -14.16
N TRP A 120 -1.79 -11.75 -15.46
CA TRP A 120 -0.50 -11.83 -16.15
C TRP A 120 0.54 -10.88 -15.52
N SER A 121 0.09 -9.73 -15.06
CA SER A 121 0.89 -8.80 -14.27
C SER A 121 0.01 -8.12 -13.22
N VAL A 122 0.46 -8.12 -11.97
CA VAL A 122 -0.09 -7.31 -10.90
C VAL A 122 1.01 -6.41 -10.35
N ALA A 123 0.64 -5.19 -9.95
CA ALA A 123 1.55 -4.26 -9.30
C ALA A 123 0.79 -3.53 -8.20
N ALA A 124 1.42 -3.43 -7.03
CA ALA A 124 0.92 -2.56 -5.98
C ALA A 124 1.20 -1.11 -6.39
N VAL A 125 0.17 -0.29 -6.35
CA VAL A 125 0.30 1.15 -6.54
C VAL A 125 0.03 1.78 -5.17
N PRO A 126 0.97 2.53 -4.59
CA PRO A 126 0.71 3.27 -3.36
C PRO A 126 -0.51 4.17 -3.57
N ASN A 127 -1.37 4.26 -2.57
CA ASN A 127 -2.58 5.08 -2.64
C ASN A 127 -2.22 6.51 -3.11
N ALA A 128 -2.72 6.90 -4.28
CA ALA A 128 -2.58 8.28 -4.77
C ALA A 128 -3.35 9.30 -3.89
N SER A 129 -4.18 8.82 -2.95
CA SER A 129 -4.90 9.63 -1.96
C SER A 129 -4.13 9.88 -0.67
N GLU A 130 -2.94 9.28 -0.48
CA GLU A 130 -1.96 9.89 0.41
C GLU A 130 -1.30 11.05 -0.33
N SER A 131 -2.12 12.03 -0.71
CA SER A 131 -1.63 13.39 -0.76
C SER A 131 -1.00 13.63 0.60
N GLY A 132 0.33 13.67 0.64
CA GLY A 132 1.08 14.31 1.70
C GLY A 132 0.63 15.77 1.80
N ASP A 133 -0.54 15.98 2.39
CA ASP A 133 -0.95 17.21 3.04
C ASP A 133 -0.48 17.15 4.50
N ASP A 134 0.75 16.71 4.69
CA ASP A 134 1.54 16.86 5.89
C ASP A 134 2.49 18.05 5.71
N GLY A 135 1.91 19.22 5.47
CA GLY A 135 2.58 20.50 5.70
C GLY A 135 3.53 20.97 4.60
N GLU A 136 3.22 22.16 4.07
CA GLU A 136 4.20 23.13 3.57
C GLU A 136 5.38 22.59 2.77
N ARG A 137 5.14 22.08 1.55
CA ARG A 137 6.13 22.28 0.48
C ARG A 137 5.93 23.68 -0.10
N ASN A 138 6.35 24.67 0.70
CA ASN A 138 6.85 25.93 0.17
C ASN A 138 8.03 25.61 -0.74
N ASN A 139 7.72 25.26 -2.00
CA ASN A 139 8.71 25.23 -3.06
C ASN A 139 9.11 26.67 -3.35
N GLY A 140 10.04 27.17 -2.54
CA GLY A 140 10.70 28.44 -2.70
C GLY A 140 11.43 28.49 -4.03
N THR A 141 10.70 28.86 -5.08
CA THR A 141 11.22 29.72 -6.12
C THR A 141 10.77 31.12 -5.76
N GLY A 142 11.50 31.73 -4.82
CA GLY A 142 11.41 33.15 -4.56
C GLY A 142 11.76 33.89 -5.85
N ASN A 143 10.72 34.42 -6.49
CA ASN A 143 10.81 35.55 -7.40
C ASN A 143 9.42 36.18 -7.47
N GLY A 144 9.27 37.31 -6.81
CA GLY A 144 8.02 38.04 -6.68
C GLY A 144 8.10 39.06 -5.55
N ASP A 145 9.14 39.88 -5.62
CA ASP A 145 9.28 41.24 -5.11
C ASP A 145 8.23 41.69 -4.10
N GLY A 146 8.71 41.97 -2.88
CA GLY A 146 7.94 42.65 -1.86
C GLY A 146 7.33 43.93 -2.41
N ASN A 147 6.01 44.02 -2.31
CA ASN A 147 5.32 45.30 -2.28
C ASN A 147 5.07 45.66 -0.82
N ASP A 148 6.14 46.12 -0.18
CA ASP A 148 6.17 46.87 1.06
C ASP A 148 5.52 48.25 0.86
N GLY A 149 4.22 48.26 0.57
CA GLY A 149 3.37 49.44 0.55
C GLY A 149 2.71 49.66 1.92
N GLY A 150 3.53 49.87 2.95
CA GLY A 150 3.08 50.44 4.21
C GLY A 150 2.75 51.92 4.07
N GLU A 151 1.94 52.38 5.04
CA GLU A 151 1.77 53.78 5.44
C GLU A 151 0.54 54.55 4.91
N LYS A 152 -0.46 54.50 5.78
CA LYS A 152 -1.53 55.47 6.01
C LYS A 152 -0.99 56.91 5.92
N SER A 153 -1.46 57.70 4.96
CA SER A 153 -1.28 59.15 5.00
C SER A 153 -2.29 59.77 5.97
N GLY A 154 -1.76 60.46 6.98
CA GLY A 154 -2.50 61.36 7.86
C GLY A 154 -3.12 62.54 7.10
N GLY A 155 -4.06 63.21 7.76
CA GLY A 155 -4.93 64.22 7.16
C GLY A 155 -4.38 65.65 7.13
N GLU A 156 -5.18 66.50 6.48
CA GLU A 156 -5.30 67.97 6.47
C GLU A 156 -6.55 68.19 5.58
N GLY A 157 -7.69 68.77 5.98
CA GLY A 157 -7.87 70.05 6.64
C GLY A 157 -7.84 71.16 5.57
N ASP A 158 -9.00 71.53 5.02
CA ASP A 158 -9.39 72.76 4.26
C ASP A 158 -10.76 72.45 3.61
N GLY A 159 -11.83 73.24 3.57
CA GLY A 159 -12.11 74.67 3.67
C GLY A 159 -13.45 74.87 2.93
N ASN A 160 -14.25 75.87 3.32
CA ASN A 160 -15.63 76.12 2.86
C ASN A 160 -15.78 76.47 1.35
N ASP A 161 -17.07 76.63 0.95
CA ASP A 161 -17.65 77.33 -0.22
C ASP A 161 -18.34 76.33 -1.19
N ASP A 162 -19.65 76.35 -1.49
CA ASP A 162 -20.70 77.38 -1.55
C ASP A 162 -22.08 76.89 -1.02
#